data_AF-A0A0S7X8R8-F1
#
_entry.id   AF-A0A0S7X8R8-F1
#
_cell.length_a   1.000
_cell.length_b   1.000
_cell.length_c   1.000
_cell.angle_alpha   90.00
_cell.angle_beta   90.00
_cell.angle_gamma   90.00
#
_symmetry.space_group_name_H-M   'P 1'
#
loop_
_entity.id
_entity.type
_entity.pdbx_description
1 polymer ?
#
loop_
_entity_poly.entity_id
_entity_poly.type
_entity_poly.pdbx_seq_one_letter_code
_entity_poly.pdbx_strand_id
1 'polypeptide(L)' 'MTRICPICNYAGDDLDEICPYCGIKLIVRCPACGAPIKTSFAEYCYACGRKFTETVKKRREKKPK' A
#
# COMPACT_ATOMS: atom_id res chain seq x y z
N MET A 1 1.82 0.93 -15.10
CA MET A 1 2.10 1.50 -13.76
C MET A 1 2.06 0.38 -12.75
N THR A 2 3.19 0.12 -12.09
CA THR A 2 3.30 -0.95 -11.09
C THR A 2 2.59 -0.55 -9.81
N ARG A 3 1.81 -1.46 -9.24
CA ARG A 3 1.07 -1.26 -7.99
C ARG A 3 1.67 -2.15 -6.92
N ILE A 4 1.74 -1.65 -5.69
CA ILE A 4 2.41 -2.40 -4.62
C ILE A 4 1.47 -2.72 -3.47
N CYS A 5 1.68 -3.89 -2.87
CA CYS A 5 1.04 -4.27 -1.64
C CYS A 5 1.88 -3.72 -0.49
N PRO A 6 1.37 -2.78 0.30
CA PRO A 6 2.11 -2.24 1.40
C PRO A 6 2.27 -3.21 2.57
N ILE A 7 1.63 -4.40 2.55
CA ILE A 7 1.67 -5.37 3.65
C ILE A 7 2.71 -6.47 3.41
N CYS A 8 2.75 -7.04 2.20
CA CYS A 8 3.64 -8.13 1.83
C CYS A 8 4.66 -7.77 0.75
N ASN A 9 4.72 -6.50 0.34
CA ASN A 9 5.58 -6.01 -0.75
C ASN A 9 5.35 -6.69 -2.11
N TYR A 10 4.19 -7.32 -2.31
CA TYR A 10 3.80 -7.84 -3.61
C TYR A 10 3.70 -6.73 -4.64
N ALA A 11 4.42 -6.86 -5.75
CA ALA A 11 4.33 -5.98 -6.90
C ALA A 11 3.34 -6.60 -7.90
N GLY A 12 2.21 -5.94 -8.10
CA GLY A 12 1.21 -6.27 -9.11
C GLY A 12 1.26 -5.32 -10.29
N ASP A 13 0.64 -5.75 -11.38
CA ASP A 13 0.52 -4.95 -12.59
C ASP A 13 -0.69 -4.00 -12.51
N ASP A 14 -0.94 -3.23 -13.57
CA ASP A 14 -2.08 -2.31 -13.61
C ASP A 14 -3.46 -3.01 -13.57
N LEU A 15 -3.48 -4.31 -13.88
CA LEU A 15 -4.69 -5.13 -13.78
C LEU A 15 -4.95 -5.57 -12.34
N ASP A 16 -3.92 -5.66 -11.51
CA ASP A 16 -4.06 -6.06 -10.12
C ASP A 16 -4.57 -4.86 -9.31
N GLU A 17 -5.86 -4.86 -8.97
CA GLU A 17 -6.38 -3.91 -7.99
C GLU A 17 -6.17 -4.39 -6.55
N ILE A 18 -6.20 -5.71 -6.34
CA ILE A 18 -6.14 -6.33 -5.01
C ILE A 18 -4.99 -7.32 -4.95
N CYS A 19 -4.23 -7.27 -3.86
CA CYS A 19 -3.17 -8.22 -3.60
C CYS A 19 -3.78 -9.62 -3.36
N PRO A 20 -3.39 -10.65 -4.13
CA PRO A 20 -3.91 -12.01 -3.96
C PRO A 20 -3.48 -12.65 -2.64
N TYR A 21 -2.38 -12.18 -2.03
CA TYR A 21 -1.86 -12.72 -0.77
C TYR A 21 -2.50 -12.08 0.48
N CYS A 22 -2.70 -10.76 0.46
CA CYS A 22 -3.21 -10.03 1.63
C CYS A 22 -4.70 -9.67 1.53
N GLY A 23 -5.28 -9.70 0.33
CA GLY A 23 -6.65 -9.28 0.07
C GLY A 23 -6.89 -7.78 0.28
N ILE A 24 -5.86 -6.95 0.11
CA ILE A 24 -5.95 -5.49 0.24
C ILE A 24 -5.70 -4.79 -1.09
N LYS A 25 -6.22 -3.56 -1.23
CA LYS A 25 -6.04 -2.76 -2.45
C LYS A 25 -4.57 -2.34 -2.62
N LEU A 26 -4.02 -2.58 -3.80
CA LEU A 26 -2.67 -2.17 -4.16
C LEU A 26 -2.60 -0.65 -4.32
N ILE A 27 -1.47 -0.06 -3.93
CA ILE A 27 -1.27 1.40 -3.95
C ILE A 27 -0.21 1.79 -4.98
N VAL A 28 -0.43 2.93 -5.63
CA VAL A 28 0.52 3.59 -6.56
C VAL A 28 1.04 4.92 -6.03
N ARG A 29 0.41 5.41 -4.95
CA ARG A 29 0.72 6.67 -4.28
C ARG A 29 0.66 6.45 -2.78
N CYS A 30 1.45 7.23 -2.05
CA CYS A 30 1.42 7.21 -0.60
C CYS A 30 0.02 7.60 -0.10
N PRO A 31 -0.68 6.76 0.66
CA PRO A 31 -1.97 7.10 1.24
C PRO A 31 -1.90 8.20 2.31
N ALA A 32 -0.70 8.53 2.82
CA ALA A 32 -0.54 9.57 3.84
C ALA A 32 -0.34 10.98 3.26
N CYS A 33 0.43 11.12 2.17
CA CYS A 33 0.78 12.41 1.58
C CYS A 33 0.46 12.54 0.09
N GLY A 34 0.03 11.47 -0.58
CA GLY A 34 -0.28 11.47 -2.02
C GLY A 34 0.92 11.35 -2.96
N ALA A 35 2.15 11.30 -2.45
CA ALA A 35 3.35 11.23 -3.28
C ALA A 35 3.42 9.91 -4.11
N PRO A 36 3.89 9.95 -5.37
CA PRO A 36 3.96 8.78 -6.24
C PRO A 36 5.02 7.77 -5.77
N ILE A 37 4.68 6.48 -5.77
CA ILE A 37 5.62 5.43 -5.39
C ILE A 37 6.53 5.14 -6.59
N LYS A 38 7.83 5.38 -6.45
CA LYS A 38 8.82 5.16 -7.52
C LYS A 38 9.38 3.74 -7.57
N THR A 39 9.37 3.04 -6.43
CA THR A 39 10.03 1.75 -6.28
C THR A 39 9.05 0.73 -5.74
N SER A 40 8.99 -0.44 -6.37
CA SER A 40 8.07 -1.53 -5.99
C SER A 40 8.33 -2.09 -4.59
N PHE A 41 9.58 -2.05 -4.14
CA PHE A 41 10.03 -2.58 -2.84
C PHE A 41 10.14 -1.51 -1.75
N ALA A 42 9.67 -0.27 -1.98
CA ALA A 42 9.74 0.77 -0.95
C ALA A 42 8.78 0.46 0.20
N GLU A 43 9.29 0.38 1.43
CA GLU A 43 8.47 0.26 2.65
C GLU A 43 8.05 1.61 3.23
N TYR A 44 8.84 2.65 2.96
CA TYR A 44 8.67 4.01 3.45
C TYR A 44 8.48 4.98 2.30
N CYS A 45 7.66 6.00 2.52
CA CYS A 45 7.49 7.07 1.54
C CYS A 45 8.71 7.99 1.54
N TYR A 46 9.33 8.19 0.38
CA TYR A 46 10.45 9.12 0.22
C TYR A 46 10.09 10.59 0.50
N ALA A 47 8.81 10.95 0.38
CA ALA A 47 8.35 12.34 0.55
C ALA A 47 7.96 12.68 1.98
N CYS A 48 7.26 11.78 2.70
CA CYS A 48 6.78 12.04 4.06
C CYS A 48 7.42 11.16 5.14
N GLY A 49 8.26 10.19 4.77
CA GLY A 49 8.95 9.29 5.69
C GLY A 49 8.06 8.22 6.35
N ARG A 50 6.74 8.21 6.13
CA ARG A 50 5.83 7.24 6.76
C ARG A 50 5.87 5.87 6.08
N LYS A 51 5.68 4.81 6.88
CA LYS A 51 5.48 3.45 6.38
C LYS A 51 4.15 3.31 5.64
N PHE A 52 4.18 2.63 4.50
CA PHE A 52 2.95 2.37 3.76
C PHE A 52 2.00 1.43 4.53
N THR A 53 2.53 0.40 5.23
CA THR A 53 1.78 -0.56 6.06
C THR A 53 0.86 0.11 7.08
N GLU A 54 1.38 1.07 7.84
CA GLU A 54 0.67 1.74 8.95
C GLU A 54 -0.55 2.53 8.47
N THR A 55 -0.48 3.03 7.25
CA THR A 55 -1.53 3.89 6.72
C THR A 55 -2.74 3.08 6.23
N VAL A 56 -2.55 1.81 5.86
CA VAL A 56 -3.61 0.98 5.25
C VAL A 56 -4.40 0.19 6.30
N LYS A 57 -3.82 -0.06 7.49
CA LYS A 57 -4.46 -0.85 8.57
C LYS A 57 -5.70 -0.19 9.20
N LYS A 58 -5.87 1.14 9.10
CA LYS A 58 -6.94 1.87 9.81
C LYS A 58 -8.39 1.56 9.37
N ARG A 59 -8.63 0.75 8.33
CA ARG A 59 -10.00 0.40 7.90
C ARG A 59 -10.55 -0.94 8.40
N ARG A 60 -9.75 -1.77 9.09
CA ARG A 60 -10.22 -3.09 9.59
C ARG A 60 -10.50 -3.14 11.10
N GLU A 61 -10.24 -2.08 11.87
CA GLU A 61 -10.57 -2.00 13.31
C GLU A 61 -11.97 -1.44 13.60
N LYS A 62 -12.98 -1.93 12.87
CA LYS A 62 -14.33 -2.02 13.44
C LYS A 62 -14.75 -3.48 13.48
N LYS A 63 -14.06 -4.27 14.31
CA LYS A 63 -14.70 -5.43 14.91
C LYS A 63 -15.41 -4.89 16.16
N PRO A 64 -16.75 -4.76 16.16
CA PRO A 64 -17.47 -4.40 17.37
C PRO A 64 -17.20 -5.45 18.47
N LYS A 65 -17.21 -4.94 19.70
CA LYS A 65 -16.99 -5.57 21.00
C LYS A 65 -17.68 -6.92 21.18
#